data_AF-A0A3M1D4Z5-F1
#
_entry.id   AF-A0A3M1D4Z5-F1
#
_cell.length_a   1.000
_cell.length_b   1.000
_cell.length_c   1.000
_cell.angle_alpha   90.00
_cell.angle_beta   90.00
_cell.angle_gamma   90.00
#
_symmetry.space_group_name_H-M   'P 1'
#
loop_
_entity.id
_entity.type
_entity.pdbx_description
1 polymer ?
#
loop_
_entity_poly.entity_id
_entity_poly.type
_entity_poly.pdbx_seq_one_letter_code
_entity_poly.pdbx_strand_id
1 'polypeptide(L)'
;RLNPSDDDITTNLAYAKSFTSVQMEGVRLNPIRAFLENIVAPYHLNLLAWVSSVFFILFFVLLTIRYGWGRRERWWRGLIVASAVLLVVSAGLTTFKYHLDYRLPRAVIIAEECPVYSGPTEQAEVELQGAPGLVVEILDSSGDFFNVQFENSRRGWVHKSALARV
;
A
#
# COMPACT_ATOMS: atom_id res chain seq x y z
N ARG A 1 -15.59 8.34 -17.29
CA ARG A 1 -14.93 8.02 -15.99
C ARG A 1 -15.67 6.83 -15.43
N LEU A 2 -15.00 5.69 -15.25
CA LEU A 2 -15.61 4.46 -14.72
C LEU A 2 -15.78 4.61 -13.20
N ASN A 3 -16.92 4.15 -12.67
CA ASN A 3 -17.17 4.16 -11.24
C ASN A 3 -16.55 2.90 -10.62
N PRO A 4 -15.48 3.00 -9.82
CA PRO A 4 -14.77 1.83 -9.29
C PRO A 4 -15.58 0.99 -8.28
N SER A 5 -16.77 1.44 -7.87
CA SER A 5 -17.70 0.72 -6.98
C SER A 5 -18.88 0.05 -7.70
N ASP A 6 -18.85 -0.06 -9.02
CA ASP A 6 -19.90 -0.74 -9.79
C ASP A 6 -19.74 -2.26 -9.67
N ASP A 7 -20.78 -2.96 -9.22
CA ASP A 7 -20.79 -4.42 -9.04
C ASP A 7 -20.46 -5.15 -10.36
N ASP A 8 -20.85 -4.58 -11.51
CA ASP A 8 -20.54 -5.16 -12.82
C ASP A 8 -19.04 -5.11 -13.15
N ILE A 9 -18.34 -4.05 -12.75
CA ILE A 9 -16.89 -3.92 -12.95
C ILE A 9 -16.14 -4.88 -12.03
N THR A 10 -16.59 -5.02 -10.78
CA THR A 10 -15.97 -5.97 -9.84
C THR A 10 -16.17 -7.43 -10.29
N THR A 11 -17.34 -7.76 -10.82
CA THR A 11 -17.66 -9.09 -11.35
C THR A 11 -16.87 -9.40 -12.62
N ASN A 12 -16.79 -8.46 -13.56
CA ASN A 12 -15.98 -8.63 -14.78
C ASN A 12 -14.48 -8.72 -14.47
N LEU A 13 -13.99 -7.95 -13.49
CA LEU A 13 -12.61 -8.05 -13.02
C LEU A 13 -12.34 -9.42 -12.40
N ALA A 14 -13.27 -9.95 -11.60
CA ALA A 14 -13.15 -11.29 -11.02
C ALA A 14 -13.14 -12.37 -12.10
N TYR A 15 -13.98 -12.23 -13.13
CA TYR A 15 -14.01 -13.14 -14.29
C TYR A 15 -12.70 -13.07 -15.08
N ALA A 16 -12.16 -11.89 -15.36
CA ALA A 16 -10.88 -11.72 -16.03
C ALA A 16 -9.71 -12.32 -15.23
N LYS A 17 -9.70 -12.11 -13.90
CA LYS A 17 -8.69 -12.69 -12.99
C LYS A 17 -8.75 -14.22 -12.93
N SER A 18 -9.91 -14.83 -13.18
CA SER A 18 -10.04 -16.30 -13.19
C SER A 18 -9.25 -16.97 -14.33
N PHE A 19 -8.99 -16.24 -15.43
CA PHE A 19 -8.13 -16.71 -16.52
C PHE A 19 -6.64 -16.52 -16.24
N THR A 20 -6.29 -15.73 -15.21
CA THR A 20 -4.91 -15.49 -14.76
C THR A 20 -4.57 -16.44 -13.60
N SER A 21 -4.68 -17.76 -13.83
CA SER A 21 -4.53 -18.81 -12.82
C SER A 21 -3.10 -19.01 -12.29
N VAL A 22 -2.29 -17.95 -12.24
CA VAL A 22 -0.95 -17.95 -11.64
C VAL A 22 -1.05 -17.18 -10.33
N GLN A 23 -1.79 -17.73 -9.37
CA GLN A 23 -1.60 -17.35 -7.98
C GLN A 23 -0.25 -17.93 -7.56
N MET A 24 0.72 -17.06 -7.31
CA MET A 24 1.99 -17.50 -6.73
C MET A 24 1.72 -17.99 -5.30
N GLU A 25 1.58 -19.31 -5.16
CA GLU A 25 1.42 -20.00 -3.89
C GLU A 25 2.51 -19.54 -2.89
N GLY A 26 2.10 -19.06 -1.72
CA GLY A 26 3.00 -18.90 -0.58
C GLY A 26 3.49 -17.49 -0.26
N VAL A 27 2.58 -16.54 -0.07
CA VAL A 27 2.89 -15.33 0.72
C VAL A 27 2.51 -15.56 2.17
N ARG A 28 3.49 -15.74 3.05
CA ARG A 28 3.26 -15.46 4.47
C ARG A 28 3.43 -13.95 4.67
N LEU A 29 2.39 -13.18 4.33
CA LEU A 29 2.33 -11.77 4.71
C LEU A 29 2.59 -11.68 6.21
N ASN A 30 3.47 -10.77 6.64
CA ASN A 30 3.71 -10.53 8.05
C ASN A 30 2.35 -10.28 8.72
N PRO A 31 1.95 -11.04 9.77
CA PRO A 31 0.61 -10.95 10.35
C PRO A 31 0.26 -9.52 10.79
N ILE A 32 1.27 -8.74 11.21
CA ILE A 32 1.09 -7.32 11.58
C ILE A 32 0.76 -6.47 10.35
N ARG A 33 1.48 -6.67 9.23
CA ARG A 33 1.24 -5.97 7.96
C ARG A 33 -0.14 -6.32 7.39
N ALA A 34 -0.51 -7.59 7.39
CA ALA A 34 -1.83 -8.04 6.94
C ALA A 34 -2.96 -7.44 7.78
N PHE A 35 -2.78 -7.33 9.11
CA PHE A 35 -3.75 -6.68 9.99
C PHE A 35 -3.90 -5.18 9.69
N LEU A 36 -2.78 -4.46 9.54
CA LEU A 36 -2.78 -3.03 9.17
C LEU A 36 -3.43 -2.80 7.79
N GLU A 37 -3.08 -3.63 6.80
CA GLU A 37 -3.67 -3.58 5.46
C GLU A 37 -5.18 -3.85 5.51
N ASN A 38 -5.65 -4.85 6.26
CA ASN A 38 -7.09 -5.12 6.39
C ASN A 38 -7.87 -3.97 7.04
N ILE A 39 -7.28 -3.28 8.02
CA ILE A 39 -7.90 -2.09 8.63
C ILE A 39 -8.01 -0.95 7.61
N VAL A 40 -6.98 -0.79 6.79
CA VAL A 40 -6.77 0.39 5.96
C VAL A 40 -7.36 0.22 4.54
N ALA A 41 -7.43 -1.01 4.04
CA ALA A 41 -7.90 -1.40 2.70
C ALA A 41 -9.30 -0.87 2.34
N PRO A 42 -10.34 -0.97 3.19
CA PRO A 42 -11.68 -0.52 2.81
C PRO A 42 -11.85 1.00 2.76
N TYR A 43 -10.92 1.77 3.33
CA TYR A 43 -11.04 3.22 3.41
C TYR A 43 -10.24 3.90 2.31
N HIS A 44 -10.80 4.92 1.66
CA HIS A 44 -10.04 5.78 0.76
C HIS A 44 -9.06 6.68 1.53
N LEU A 45 -7.91 6.97 0.92
CA LEU A 45 -6.89 7.85 1.50
C LEU A 45 -7.43 9.21 1.94
N ASN A 46 -8.36 9.78 1.15
CA ASN A 46 -9.00 11.05 1.47
C ASN A 46 -9.78 10.98 2.79
N LEU A 47 -10.42 9.86 3.10
CA LEU A 47 -11.17 9.70 4.34
C LEU A 47 -10.23 9.61 5.55
N LEU A 48 -9.13 8.85 5.44
CA LEU A 48 -8.10 8.79 6.49
C LEU A 48 -7.47 10.17 6.75
N ALA A 49 -7.16 10.91 5.69
CA ALA A 49 -6.61 12.27 5.80
C ALA A 49 -7.58 13.25 6.49
N TRP A 50 -8.88 13.17 6.16
CA TRP A 50 -9.92 13.95 6.83
C TRP A 50 -10.07 13.60 8.30
N VAL A 51 -10.11 12.31 8.63
CA VAL A 51 -10.19 11.83 10.03
C VAL A 51 -8.98 12.31 10.85
N SER A 52 -7.76 12.21 10.28
CA SER A 52 -6.55 12.72 10.92
C SER A 52 -6.61 14.23 11.16
N SER A 53 -7.12 14.98 10.19
CA SER A 53 -7.30 16.44 10.29
C SER A 53 -8.31 16.82 11.39
N VAL A 54 -9.42 16.08 11.50
CA VAL A 54 -10.42 16.29 12.56
C VAL A 54 -9.82 16.02 13.94
N PHE A 55 -9.04 14.94 14.09
CA PHE A 55 -8.35 14.66 15.36
C PHE A 55 -7.29 15.71 15.70
N PHE A 56 -6.59 16.25 14.71
CA PHE A 56 -5.65 17.36 14.90
C PHE A 56 -6.34 18.63 15.40
N ILE A 57 -7.47 19.00 14.78
CA ILE A 57 -8.27 20.16 15.21
C ILE A 57 -8.81 19.93 16.63
N LEU A 58 -9.35 18.74 16.90
CA LEU A 58 -9.86 18.39 18.24
C LEU A 58 -8.77 18.49 19.31
N PHE A 59 -7.56 18.01 19.01
CA PHE A 59 -6.41 18.10 19.90
C PHE A 59 -6.04 19.56 20.21
N PHE A 60 -6.01 20.42 19.19
CA PHE A 60 -5.74 21.85 19.36
C PHE A 60 -6.83 22.58 20.15
N VAL A 61 -8.10 22.23 19.93
CA VAL A 61 -9.23 22.77 20.70
C VAL A 61 -9.12 22.37 22.17
N LEU A 62 -8.81 21.11 22.47
CA LEU A 62 -8.61 20.63 23.84
C LEU A 62 -7.43 21.33 24.53
N LEU A 63 -6.32 21.55 23.82
CA LEU A 63 -5.17 22.31 24.33
C LEU A 63 -5.56 23.76 24.63
N THR A 64 -6.29 24.41 23.73
CA THR A 64 -6.75 25.80 23.90
C THR A 64 -7.69 25.92 25.09
N ILE A 65 -8.60 24.96 25.30
CA ILE A 65 -9.48 24.95 26.47
C ILE A 65 -8.69 24.77 27.77
N ARG A 66 -7.68 23.90 27.75
CA ARG A 66 -6.89 23.58 28.94
C ARG A 66 -5.94 24.70 29.36
N TYR A 67 -5.26 25.32 28.40
CA TYR A 67 -4.24 26.35 28.66
C TYR A 67 -4.81 27.76 28.59
N GLY A 68 -5.81 28.02 27.74
CA GLY A 68 -6.48 29.33 27.61
C GLY A 68 -7.47 29.62 28.73
N TRP A 69 -8.32 28.66 29.11
CA TRP A 69 -9.31 28.83 30.20
C TRP A 69 -8.82 28.37 31.58
N GLY A 70 -7.56 27.94 31.71
CA GLY A 70 -6.93 27.66 33.00
C GLY A 70 -7.50 26.48 33.81
N ARG A 71 -8.33 25.61 33.22
CA ARG A 71 -8.93 24.45 33.91
C ARG A 71 -7.85 23.48 34.39
N ARG A 72 -7.61 23.37 35.70
CA ARG A 72 -6.46 22.61 36.26
C ARG A 72 -6.80 21.19 36.76
N GLU A 73 -7.92 20.62 36.34
CA GLU A 73 -8.30 19.27 36.77
C GLU A 73 -7.42 18.20 36.10
N ARG A 74 -7.12 17.13 36.84
CA ARG A 74 -6.21 16.05 36.37
C ARG A 74 -6.77 15.26 35.19
N TRP A 75 -8.09 15.13 35.08
CA TRP A 75 -8.76 14.42 33.99
C TRP A 75 -8.45 15.02 32.61
N TRP A 76 -8.27 16.35 32.51
CA TRP A 76 -7.87 17.00 31.25
C TRP A 76 -6.48 16.56 30.76
N ARG A 77 -5.55 16.24 31.67
CA ARG A 77 -4.23 15.71 31.26
C ARG A 77 -4.39 14.34 30.60
N GLY A 78 -5.23 13.47 31.16
CA GLY A 78 -5.54 12.17 30.57
C GLY A 78 -6.18 12.29 29.18
N LEU A 79 -7.12 13.23 29.04
CA LEU A 79 -7.81 13.51 27.77
C LEU A 79 -6.85 14.04 26.69
N ILE A 80 -5.90 14.90 27.05
CA ILE A 80 -4.87 15.41 26.13
C ILE A 80 -3.89 14.30 25.72
N VAL A 81 -3.44 13.47 26.67
CA VAL A 81 -2.54 12.34 26.33
C VAL A 81 -3.26 11.33 25.44
N ALA A 82 -4.52 10.99 25.75
CA ALA A 82 -5.31 10.07 24.95
C ALA A 82 -5.52 10.60 23.52
N SER A 83 -5.88 11.88 23.36
CA SER A 83 -6.03 12.50 22.05
C SER A 83 -4.71 12.61 21.28
N ALA A 84 -3.58 12.87 21.96
CA ALA A 84 -2.26 12.85 21.34
C ALA A 84 -1.90 11.45 20.81
N VAL A 85 -2.13 10.40 21.60
CA VAL A 85 -1.90 9.02 21.16
C VAL A 85 -2.76 8.69 19.96
N LEU A 86 -4.04 9.07 19.99
CA LEU A 86 -4.98 8.80 18.91
C LEU A 86 -4.60 9.55 17.62
N LEU A 87 -4.08 10.77 17.75
CA LEU A 87 -3.54 11.55 16.64
C LEU A 87 -2.31 10.87 16.03
N VAL A 88 -1.36 10.42 16.85
CA VAL A 88 -0.16 9.70 16.37
C VAL A 88 -0.54 8.42 15.64
N VAL A 89 -1.47 7.64 16.20
CA VAL A 89 -1.97 6.40 15.57
C VAL A 89 -2.66 6.71 14.23
N SER A 90 -3.54 7.70 14.20
CA SER A 90 -4.25 8.13 12.97
C SER A 90 -3.30 8.63 11.89
N ALA A 91 -2.33 9.47 12.25
CA ALA A 91 -1.32 9.98 11.34
C ALA A 91 -0.41 8.84 10.82
N GLY A 92 -0.04 7.89 11.70
CA GLY A 92 0.71 6.70 11.33
C GLY A 92 -0.02 5.82 10.32
N LEU A 93 -1.30 5.53 10.54
CA LEU A 93 -2.14 4.78 9.61
C LEU A 93 -2.28 5.46 8.25
N THR A 94 -2.48 6.79 8.25
CA THR A 94 -2.56 7.58 7.02
C THR A 94 -1.25 7.55 6.24
N THR A 95 -0.13 7.70 6.94
CA THR A 95 1.21 7.63 6.35
C THR A 95 1.48 6.22 5.79
N PHE A 96 1.12 5.18 6.52
CA PHE A 96 1.25 3.80 6.05
C PHE A 96 0.42 3.55 4.78
N LYS A 97 -0.84 4.01 4.75
CA LYS A 97 -1.68 3.91 3.54
C LYS A 97 -1.09 4.69 2.37
N TYR A 98 -0.57 5.90 2.62
CA TYR A 98 0.06 6.72 1.59
C TYR A 98 1.30 6.03 0.99
N HIS A 99 2.11 5.39 1.82
CA HIS A 99 3.24 4.60 1.35
C HIS A 99 2.81 3.39 0.52
N LEU A 100 1.75 2.69 0.93
CA LEU A 100 1.24 1.53 0.23
C LEU A 100 0.67 1.89 -1.16
N ASP A 101 -0.09 2.99 -1.25
CA ASP A 101 -0.81 3.35 -2.47
C ASP A 101 0.03 4.19 -3.44
N TYR A 102 0.93 5.06 -2.96
CA TYR A 102 1.61 6.06 -3.80
C TYR A 102 3.13 5.91 -3.89
N ARG A 103 3.81 5.22 -2.97
CA ARG A 103 5.27 5.07 -3.04
C ARG A 103 5.76 3.84 -3.78
N LEU A 104 4.91 2.84 -3.99
CA LEU A 104 5.26 1.61 -4.68
C LEU A 104 4.59 1.63 -6.06
N PRO A 105 5.25 2.16 -7.10
CA PRO A 105 4.70 2.12 -8.44
C PRO A 105 4.46 0.67 -8.84
N ARG A 106 3.19 0.33 -9.06
CA ARG A 106 2.79 -1.01 -9.49
C ARG A 106 2.96 -1.12 -11.00
N ALA A 107 3.38 -2.28 -11.45
CA ALA A 107 3.45 -2.61 -12.85
C ALA A 107 2.84 -3.99 -13.09
N VAL A 108 2.37 -4.21 -14.30
CA VAL A 108 1.85 -5.50 -14.76
C VAL A 108 2.81 -6.05 -15.81
N ILE A 109 3.11 -7.33 -15.71
CA ILE A 109 3.86 -8.04 -16.74
C ILE A 109 2.96 -8.22 -17.97
N ILE A 110 3.36 -7.64 -19.10
CA ILE A 110 2.62 -7.69 -20.37
C ILE A 110 3.21 -8.70 -21.35
N ALA A 111 4.46 -9.10 -21.16
CA ALA A 111 5.12 -10.08 -22.02
C ALA A 111 4.61 -11.50 -21.72
N GLU A 112 4.41 -12.31 -22.76
CA GLU A 112 4.06 -13.74 -22.66
C GLU A 112 5.14 -14.55 -21.94
N GLU A 113 6.41 -14.20 -22.17
CA GLU A 113 7.55 -14.78 -21.48
C GLU A 113 8.36 -13.65 -20.83
N CYS A 114 8.40 -13.64 -19.49
CA CYS A 114 9.15 -12.65 -18.73
C CYS A 114 10.16 -13.35 -17.81
N PRO A 115 11.41 -13.59 -18.25
CA PRO A 115 12.44 -14.12 -17.36
C PRO A 115 12.74 -13.10 -16.27
N VAL A 116 12.77 -13.56 -15.03
CA VAL A 116 13.10 -12.77 -13.86
C VAL A 116 14.49 -13.17 -13.40
N TYR A 117 15.39 -12.20 -13.46
CA TYR A 117 16.81 -12.38 -13.20
C TYR A 117 17.14 -12.14 -11.73
N SER A 118 18.14 -12.84 -11.20
CA SER A 118 18.67 -12.62 -9.85
C SER A 118 19.44 -11.29 -9.72
N GLY A 119 19.89 -10.70 -10.84
CA GLY A 119 20.64 -9.44 -10.89
C GLY A 119 20.25 -8.54 -12.07
N PRO A 120 20.66 -7.27 -12.08
CA PRO A 120 20.30 -6.27 -13.11
C PRO A 120 21.09 -6.44 -14.42
N THR A 121 21.28 -7.68 -14.88
CA THR A 121 22.11 -8.03 -16.05
C THR A 121 21.52 -9.24 -16.76
N GLU A 122 21.54 -9.25 -18.09
CA GLU A 122 21.04 -10.37 -18.93
C GLU A 122 21.80 -11.69 -18.75
N GLN A 123 23.06 -11.62 -18.27
CA GLN A 123 23.89 -12.77 -17.92
C GLN A 123 23.58 -13.36 -16.53
N ALA A 124 22.73 -12.71 -15.74
CA ALA A 124 22.35 -13.24 -14.43
C ALA A 124 21.47 -14.49 -14.59
N GLU A 125 21.49 -15.36 -13.59
CA GLU A 125 20.67 -16.56 -13.59
C GLU A 125 19.18 -16.19 -13.52
N VAL A 126 18.36 -16.85 -14.34
CA VAL A 126 16.91 -16.73 -14.32
C VAL A 126 16.39 -17.51 -13.13
N GLU A 127 15.92 -16.80 -12.11
CA GLU A 127 15.46 -17.39 -10.86
C GLU A 127 14.01 -17.87 -10.96
N LEU A 128 13.22 -17.22 -11.83
CA LEU A 128 11.80 -17.54 -12.04
C LEU A 128 11.30 -16.97 -13.36
N GLN A 129 10.19 -17.51 -13.85
CA GLN A 129 9.52 -17.02 -15.07
C GLN A 129 8.19 -16.35 -14.69
N GLY A 130 8.09 -15.06 -14.98
CA GLY A 130 6.89 -14.27 -14.80
C GLY A 130 5.87 -14.58 -15.90
N ALA A 131 4.65 -14.91 -15.49
CA ALA A 131 3.51 -15.01 -16.37
C ALA A 131 2.89 -13.63 -16.67
N PRO A 132 2.29 -13.45 -17.86
CA PRO A 132 1.53 -12.25 -18.19
C PRO A 132 0.35 -12.04 -17.23
N GLY A 133 0.06 -10.78 -16.90
CA GLY A 133 -1.03 -10.39 -16.00
C GLY A 133 -0.67 -10.36 -14.51
N LEU A 134 0.54 -10.80 -14.15
CA LEU A 134 1.04 -10.66 -12.78
C LEU A 134 1.29 -9.19 -12.44
N VAL A 135 0.77 -8.76 -11.29
CA VAL A 135 1.05 -7.44 -10.70
C VAL A 135 2.30 -7.54 -9.85
N VAL A 136 3.22 -6.60 -10.05
CA VAL A 136 4.47 -6.50 -9.30
C VAL A 136 4.68 -5.08 -8.79
N GLU A 137 5.33 -4.94 -7.64
CA GLU A 137 5.72 -3.65 -7.09
C GLU A 137 7.15 -3.31 -7.54
N ILE A 138 7.35 -2.15 -8.17
CA ILE A 138 8.70 -1.71 -8.57
C ILE A 138 9.39 -1.12 -7.33
N LEU A 139 10.48 -1.76 -6.91
CA LEU A 139 11.31 -1.34 -5.77
C LEU A 139 12.41 -0.37 -6.20
N ASP A 140 13.05 -0.65 -7.33
CA ASP A 140 14.21 0.11 -7.81
C ASP A 140 14.38 -0.02 -9.34
N SER A 141 15.23 0.81 -9.92
CA SER A 141 15.57 0.77 -11.34
C SER A 141 17.08 0.89 -11.56
N SER A 142 17.64 -0.02 -12.35
CA SER A 142 19.06 0.00 -12.71
C SER A 142 19.21 -0.31 -14.19
N GLY A 143 19.76 0.63 -14.97
CA GLY A 143 19.90 0.49 -16.43
C GLY A 143 18.55 0.22 -17.10
N ASP A 144 18.45 -0.90 -17.82
CA ASP A 144 17.24 -1.37 -18.51
C ASP A 144 16.42 -2.39 -17.71
N PHE A 145 16.71 -2.52 -16.41
CA PHE A 145 16.01 -3.42 -15.50
C PHE A 145 15.27 -2.66 -14.39
N PHE A 146 14.11 -3.18 -14.01
CA PHE A 146 13.43 -2.84 -12.77
C PHE A 146 13.60 -3.98 -11.76
N ASN A 147 13.95 -3.63 -10.54
CA ASN A 147 13.84 -4.55 -9.41
C ASN A 147 12.38 -4.58 -8.99
N VAL A 148 11.75 -5.73 -9.13
CA VAL A 148 10.34 -5.93 -8.86
C VAL A 148 10.15 -6.90 -7.71
N GLN A 149 9.16 -6.64 -6.88
CA GLN A 149 8.69 -7.55 -5.84
C GLN A 149 7.35 -8.14 -6.24
N PHE A 150 7.30 -9.46 -6.26
CA PHE A 150 6.08 -10.23 -6.50
C PHE A 150 5.23 -10.27 -5.23
N GLU A 151 3.94 -10.57 -5.37
CA GLU A 151 3.01 -10.69 -4.23
C GLU A 151 3.56 -11.63 -3.14
N ASN A 152 4.27 -12.69 -3.51
CA ASN A 152 4.94 -13.64 -2.60
C ASN A 152 6.20 -13.11 -1.90
N SER A 153 6.44 -11.81 -1.94
CA SER A 153 7.62 -11.14 -1.37
C SER A 153 8.95 -11.56 -2.00
N ARG A 154 8.96 -12.43 -3.03
CA ARG A 154 10.16 -12.70 -3.83
C ARG A 154 10.51 -11.46 -4.65
N ARG A 155 11.80 -11.24 -4.84
CA ARG A 155 12.33 -10.12 -5.59
C ARG A 155 13.09 -10.64 -6.78
N GLY A 156 13.16 -9.84 -7.84
CA GLY A 156 13.99 -10.13 -8.98
C GLY A 156 14.01 -8.96 -9.94
N TRP A 157 14.87 -9.07 -10.94
CA TRP A 157 15.08 -8.03 -11.93
C TRP A 157 14.37 -8.42 -13.21
N VAL A 158 13.58 -7.50 -13.74
CA VAL A 158 12.81 -7.69 -14.97
C VAL A 158 13.13 -6.56 -15.93
N HIS A 159 13.25 -6.90 -17.21
CA HIS A 159 13.52 -5.92 -18.25
C HIS A 159 12.36 -4.93 -18.38
N LYS A 160 12.66 -3.63 -18.51
CA LYS A 160 11.64 -2.57 -18.52
C LYS A 160 10.60 -2.74 -19.63
N SER A 161 10.98 -3.33 -20.76
CA SER A 161 10.08 -3.58 -21.90
C SER A 161 8.98 -4.61 -21.62
N ALA A 162 9.18 -5.51 -20.66
CA ALA A 162 8.21 -6.54 -20.30
C ALA A 162 7.13 -6.03 -19.34
N LEU A 163 7.27 -4.80 -18.83
CA LEU A 163 6.44 -4.22 -17.79
C LEU A 163 5.65 -3.01 -18.31
N ALA A 164 4.36 -2.96 -17.98
CA ALA A 164 3.52 -1.78 -18.14
C ALA A 164 3.20 -1.19 -16.76
N ARG A 165 3.43 0.11 -16.56
CA ARG A 165 3.09 0.81 -15.30
C ARG A 165 1.58 1.02 -15.21
N VAL A 166 1.01 0.83 -14.02
CA VAL A 166 -0.41 1.02 -13.69
C VAL A 166 -0.64 2.32 -12.93
#